data_AF-A0A2E2U569-F1
#
_entry.id   AF-A0A2E2U569-F1
#
_cell.length_a   1.000
_cell.length_b   1.000
_cell.length_c   1.000
_cell.angle_alpha   90.00
_cell.angle_beta   90.00
_cell.angle_gamma   90.00
#
_symmetry.space_group_name_H-M   'P 1'
#
loop_
_entity.id
_entity.type
_entity.pdbx_description
1 polymer ?
#
loop_
_entity_poly.entity_id
_entity_poly.type
_entity_poly.pdbx_seq_one_letter_code
_entity_poly.pdbx_strand_id
1 'polypeptide(L)'
;MENSLTSAARIGKFSGVSSGNIEKRDFSWIKFPKIDPFFFQNKFIEYRTINKKLKGINIDFSNSFNLERGGFYNEIKDLKINFYYYSYRDEDFKLLHTEVINSTIQAGVFEDVSISLENVPTELLEDTYFGHGEFIYSEIEDFFIPKLGRTYRVVLAAENAPT
;
A
#
# COMPACT_ATOMS: atom_id res chain seq x y z
N MET A 1 14.24 -28.24 -5.97
CA MET A 1 13.62 -26.94 -5.61
C MET A 1 12.58 -26.66 -6.67
N GLU A 2 11.42 -26.15 -6.27
CA GLU A 2 10.10 -26.31 -6.94
C GLU A 2 9.45 -27.67 -6.65
N ASN A 3 8.16 -27.64 -6.31
CA ASN A 3 7.24 -28.74 -5.93
C ASN A 3 6.94 -29.02 -4.45
N SER A 4 7.44 -28.26 -3.45
CA SER A 4 6.93 -28.38 -2.07
C SER A 4 5.90 -27.31 -1.67
N LEU A 5 5.80 -26.18 -2.40
CA LEU A 5 4.86 -25.10 -2.10
C LEU A 5 3.45 -25.33 -2.66
N THR A 6 3.28 -26.24 -3.62
CA THR A 6 1.98 -26.54 -4.24
C THR A 6 1.14 -27.61 -3.52
N SER A 7 1.67 -28.23 -2.47
CA SER A 7 1.00 -29.38 -1.82
C SER A 7 0.39 -29.11 -0.43
N ALA A 8 0.54 -27.91 0.14
CA ALA A 8 0.07 -27.64 1.50
C ALA A 8 -1.37 -27.07 1.63
N ALA A 9 -2.07 -26.77 0.52
CA ALA A 9 -3.43 -26.22 0.56
C ALA A 9 -4.52 -27.25 0.19
N ARG A 10 -4.27 -28.54 0.40
CA ARG A 10 -5.26 -29.60 0.17
C ARG A 10 -5.66 -30.26 1.48
N ILE A 11 -6.35 -29.51 2.34
CA ILE A 11 -7.01 -30.05 3.54
C ILE A 11 -8.53 -29.90 3.40
N GLY A 12 -9.21 -31.05 3.40
CA GLY A 12 -10.56 -31.21 3.95
C GLY A 12 -11.75 -30.88 3.05
N LYS A 13 -12.18 -31.86 2.22
CA LYS A 13 -13.54 -31.93 1.67
C LYS A 13 -14.57 -31.91 2.80
N PHE A 14 -15.37 -30.85 2.89
CA PHE A 14 -16.77 -30.95 3.31
C PHE A 14 -17.66 -30.39 2.21
N SER A 15 -18.66 -31.17 1.83
CA SER A 15 -19.55 -30.94 0.70
C SER A 15 -20.40 -29.69 0.88
N GLY A 16 -20.33 -28.77 -0.09
CA GLY A 16 -21.54 -28.04 -0.51
C GLY A 16 -21.60 -26.52 -0.41
N VAL A 17 -20.52 -25.77 -0.13
CA VAL A 17 -20.64 -24.29 -0.13
C VAL A 17 -19.34 -23.59 -0.53
N SER A 18 -19.46 -22.77 -1.59
CA SER A 18 -18.55 -21.72 -2.05
C SER A 18 -17.10 -22.10 -2.35
N SER A 19 -16.76 -22.19 -3.64
CA SER A 19 -15.37 -22.11 -4.11
C SER A 19 -14.93 -20.65 -4.15
N GLY A 20 -14.11 -20.25 -3.18
CA GLY A 20 -13.39 -18.98 -3.22
C GLY A 20 -11.89 -19.25 -3.39
N ASN A 21 -11.25 -18.63 -4.38
CA ASN A 21 -9.80 -18.58 -4.45
C ASN A 21 -9.31 -17.59 -3.40
N ILE A 22 -8.65 -18.08 -2.34
CA ILE A 22 -7.95 -17.21 -1.40
C ILE A 22 -6.58 -16.89 -2.00
N GLU A 23 -6.48 -15.75 -2.68
CA GLU A 23 -5.19 -15.19 -3.05
C GLU A 23 -4.56 -14.56 -1.81
N LYS A 24 -3.33 -14.98 -1.46
CA LYS A 24 -2.53 -14.31 -0.44
C LYS A 24 -2.08 -12.96 -1.02
N ARG A 25 -2.88 -11.91 -0.81
CA ARG A 25 -2.51 -10.54 -1.18
C ARG A 25 -1.62 -9.97 -0.09
N ASP A 26 -0.50 -9.41 -0.49
CA ASP A 26 0.32 -8.60 0.41
C ASP A 26 -0.35 -7.24 0.57
N PHE A 27 -0.87 -6.95 1.76
CA PHE A 27 -1.50 -5.67 2.09
C PHE A 27 -0.50 -4.64 2.60
N SER A 28 0.78 -5.01 2.76
CA SER A 28 1.82 -4.05 3.13
C SER A 28 2.06 -3.03 2.01
N TRP A 29 1.85 -3.42 0.74
CA TRP A 29 2.05 -2.57 -0.43
C TRP A 29 0.75 -2.37 -1.22
N ILE A 30 0.28 -1.13 -1.33
CA ILE A 30 -0.99 -0.82 -2.01
C ILE A 30 -0.77 0.22 -3.09
N LYS A 31 -1.22 -0.09 -4.31
CA LYS A 31 -1.22 0.85 -5.45
C LYS A 31 -2.50 1.66 -5.51
N PHE A 32 -2.35 2.97 -5.63
CA PHE A 32 -3.41 3.92 -5.89
C PHE A 32 -3.16 4.66 -7.21
N PRO A 33 -4.21 5.17 -7.87
CA PRO A 33 -5.59 4.69 -7.79
C PRO A 33 -5.76 3.36 -8.55
N LYS A 34 -6.81 2.59 -8.21
CA LYS A 34 -7.22 1.43 -9.02
C LYS A 34 -8.11 1.91 -10.16
N ILE A 35 -7.52 2.30 -11.29
CA ILE A 35 -8.26 2.81 -12.45
C ILE A 35 -8.42 1.71 -13.51
N ASP A 36 -9.57 1.69 -14.18
CA ASP A 36 -9.79 0.92 -15.41
C ASP A 36 -8.88 1.46 -16.53
N PRO A 37 -7.97 0.63 -17.10
CA PRO A 37 -7.04 1.06 -18.13
C PRO A 37 -7.71 1.70 -19.36
N PHE A 38 -8.90 1.24 -19.77
CA PHE A 38 -9.63 1.79 -20.92
C PHE A 38 -10.23 3.16 -20.62
N PHE A 39 -10.71 3.37 -19.40
CA PHE A 39 -11.18 4.69 -18.96
C PHE A 39 -10.04 5.70 -18.96
N PHE A 40 -8.86 5.27 -18.48
CA PHE A 40 -7.67 6.09 -18.40
C PHE A 40 -7.18 6.57 -19.78
N GLN A 41 -7.07 5.65 -20.76
CA GLN A 41 -6.61 5.96 -22.11
C GLN A 41 -7.47 7.02 -22.81
N ASN A 42 -8.80 6.96 -22.62
CA ASN A 42 -9.72 7.93 -23.22
C ASN A 42 -9.57 9.33 -22.62
N LYS A 43 -9.27 9.44 -21.32
CA LYS A 43 -9.06 10.72 -20.64
C LYS A 43 -7.68 11.32 -20.86
N PHE A 44 -6.66 10.48 -21.05
CA PHE A 44 -5.29 10.93 -21.32
C PHE A 44 -5.19 11.84 -22.57
N ILE A 45 -5.90 11.50 -23.65
CA ILE A 45 -5.93 12.29 -24.89
C ILE A 45 -6.48 13.70 -24.62
N GLU A 46 -7.48 13.83 -23.74
CA GLU A 46 -8.07 15.11 -23.33
C GLU A 46 -7.04 15.97 -22.58
N TYR A 47 -6.31 15.39 -21.62
CA TYR A 47 -5.33 16.11 -20.79
C TYR A 47 -4.06 16.51 -21.52
N ARG A 48 -3.56 15.70 -22.47
CA ARG A 48 -2.36 16.02 -23.26
C ARG A 48 -2.50 17.30 -24.08
N THR A 49 -3.73 17.67 -24.43
CA THR A 49 -4.04 18.89 -25.18
C THR A 49 -3.84 20.16 -24.34
N ILE A 50 -3.83 20.04 -23.00
CA ILE A 50 -3.62 21.14 -22.07
C ILE A 50 -2.13 21.29 -21.83
N ASN A 51 -1.45 21.98 -22.74
CA ASN A 51 0.00 22.20 -22.73
C ASN A 51 0.43 23.25 -21.67
N LYS A 52 0.07 23.03 -20.40
CA LYS A 52 0.48 23.87 -19.26
C LYS A 52 1.56 23.14 -18.48
N LYS A 53 2.76 23.73 -18.42
CA LYS A 53 3.83 23.25 -17.53
C LYS A 53 3.33 23.29 -16.09
N LEU A 54 3.24 22.12 -15.46
CA LEU A 54 2.91 21.99 -14.05
C LEU A 54 4.06 22.59 -13.22
N LYS A 55 3.74 23.37 -12.19
CA LYS A 55 4.72 23.95 -11.27
C LYS A 55 4.24 23.70 -9.85
N GLY A 56 4.94 22.83 -9.12
CA GLY A 56 4.60 22.49 -7.73
C GLY A 56 3.26 21.77 -7.65
N ILE A 57 3.29 20.45 -7.43
CA ILE A 57 2.09 19.65 -7.26
C ILE A 57 1.97 19.34 -5.79
N ASN A 58 0.82 19.67 -5.21
CA ASN A 58 0.43 19.19 -3.89
C ASN A 58 -0.71 18.19 -4.07
N ILE A 59 -0.67 17.11 -3.30
CA ILE A 59 -1.64 16.01 -3.38
C ILE A 59 -2.23 15.80 -2.00
N ASP A 60 -3.53 16.03 -1.89
CA ASP A 60 -4.28 15.77 -0.67
C ASP A 60 -5.21 14.58 -0.89
N PHE A 61 -5.19 13.63 0.04
CA PHE A 61 -6.10 12.49 -0.01
C PHE A 61 -6.42 11.97 1.39
N SER A 62 -7.62 11.42 1.51
CA SER A 62 -8.11 10.80 2.75
C SER A 62 -8.27 9.31 2.54
N ASN A 63 -7.81 8.52 3.51
CA ASN A 63 -8.01 7.08 3.57
C ASN A 63 -8.71 6.71 4.86
N SER A 64 -9.52 5.67 4.78
CA SER A 64 -10.09 5.00 5.95
C SER A 64 -9.49 3.61 6.05
N PHE A 65 -8.97 3.24 7.21
CA PHE A 65 -8.41 1.90 7.44
C PHE A 65 -8.89 1.33 8.77
N ASN A 66 -8.78 0.01 8.90
CA ASN A 66 -9.15 -0.72 10.11
C ASN A 66 -8.08 -1.77 10.40
N LEU A 67 -7.68 -1.89 11.67
CA LEU A 67 -6.85 -2.98 12.13
C LEU A 67 -7.70 -4.24 12.31
N GLU A 68 -7.42 -5.28 11.52
CA GLU A 68 -8.07 -6.57 11.72
C GLU A 68 -7.65 -7.19 13.05
N ARG A 69 -8.61 -7.81 13.75
CA ARG A 69 -8.34 -8.46 15.03
C ARG A 69 -7.44 -9.67 14.84
N GLY A 70 -6.25 -9.63 15.44
CA GLY A 70 -5.31 -10.76 15.53
C GLY A 70 -4.92 -11.06 16.97
N GLY A 71 -4.44 -12.28 17.24
CA GLY A 71 -4.10 -12.72 18.61
C GLY A 71 -3.09 -11.80 19.34
N PHE A 72 -2.18 -11.17 18.61
CA PHE A 72 -1.19 -10.23 19.15
C PHE A 72 -1.41 -8.77 18.72
N TYR A 73 -2.38 -8.51 17.85
CA TYR A 73 -2.57 -7.23 17.14
C TYR A 73 -3.96 -6.66 17.45
N ASN A 74 -4.31 -6.52 18.73
CA ASN A 74 -5.57 -5.87 19.12
C ASN A 74 -5.45 -4.34 19.17
N GLU A 75 -4.23 -3.84 19.26
CA GLU A 75 -3.89 -2.43 19.22
C GLU A 75 -2.49 -2.26 18.62
N ILE A 76 -2.29 -1.18 17.86
CA ILE A 76 -0.98 -0.73 17.38
C ILE A 76 -0.84 0.77 17.64
N LYS A 77 0.40 1.27 17.67
CA LYS A 77 0.71 2.69 17.85
C LYS A 77 1.71 3.15 16.81
N ASP A 78 1.69 4.46 16.54
CA ASP A 78 2.70 5.16 15.76
C ASP A 78 2.89 4.51 14.38
N LEU A 79 1.78 4.30 13.68
CA LEU A 79 1.77 3.67 12.36
C LEU A 79 2.54 4.55 11.38
N LYS A 80 3.61 4.00 10.81
CA LYS A 80 4.47 4.66 9.85
C LYS A 80 4.20 4.14 8.45
N ILE A 81 3.83 5.03 7.53
CA ILE A 81 3.46 4.70 6.15
C ILE A 81 4.38 5.48 5.21
N ASN A 82 5.02 4.78 4.28
CA ASN A 82 5.78 5.38 3.21
C ASN A 82 4.94 5.49 1.95
N PHE A 83 5.09 6.59 1.22
CA PHE A 83 4.47 6.83 -0.08
C PHE A 83 5.55 6.91 -1.14
N TYR A 84 5.39 6.17 -2.22
CA TYR A 84 6.33 6.11 -3.33
C TYR A 84 5.63 6.37 -4.66
N TYR A 85 6.44 6.72 -5.66
CA TYR A 85 6.08 6.57 -7.06
C TYR A 85 7.13 5.73 -7.77
N TYR A 86 6.73 5.10 -8.87
CA TYR A 86 7.68 4.38 -9.71
C TYR A 86 8.26 5.33 -10.75
N SER A 87 9.57 5.60 -10.70
CA SER A 87 10.26 6.36 -11.74
C SER A 87 10.60 5.44 -12.90
N TYR A 88 9.94 5.64 -14.03
CA TYR A 88 10.24 4.92 -15.27
C TYR A 88 11.59 5.31 -15.87
N ARG A 89 12.11 6.49 -15.53
CA ARG A 89 13.45 6.93 -15.97
C ARG A 89 14.54 6.15 -15.24
N ASP A 90 14.39 5.97 -13.93
CA ASP A 90 15.41 5.37 -13.08
C ASP A 90 15.15 3.87 -12.80
N GLU A 91 14.03 3.34 -13.31
CA GLU A 91 13.54 1.96 -13.09
C GLU A 91 13.46 1.57 -11.60
N ASP A 92 12.99 2.51 -10.77
CA ASP A 92 13.07 2.37 -9.31
C ASP A 92 11.94 3.12 -8.58
N PHE A 93 11.58 2.64 -7.39
CA PHE A 93 10.61 3.30 -6.52
C PHE A 93 11.26 4.46 -5.77
N LYS A 94 10.72 5.65 -5.95
CA LYS A 94 11.21 6.89 -5.29
C LYS A 94 10.27 7.28 -4.17
N LEU A 95 10.83 7.46 -2.97
CA LEU A 95 10.09 7.92 -1.80
C LEU A 95 9.61 9.35 -2.02
N LEU A 96 8.31 9.57 -1.84
CA LEU A 96 7.66 10.88 -1.85
C LEU A 96 7.57 11.46 -0.45
N HIS A 97 7.09 10.65 0.49
CA HIS A 97 6.73 11.09 1.83
C HIS A 97 6.65 9.93 2.80
N THR A 98 6.82 10.23 4.07
CA THR A 98 6.62 9.30 5.17
C THR A 98 5.64 9.94 6.13
N GLU A 99 4.49 9.32 6.31
CA GLU A 99 3.48 9.74 7.27
C GLU A 99 3.61 8.94 8.56
N VAL A 100 3.56 9.62 9.70
CA VAL A 100 3.52 8.98 11.03
C VAL A 100 2.20 9.33 11.71
N ILE A 101 1.34 8.34 11.82
CA ILE A 101 0.05 8.47 12.49
C ILE A 101 0.29 8.26 13.99
N ASN A 102 0.46 9.37 14.71
CA ASN A 102 0.70 9.42 16.16
C ASN A 102 -0.59 9.15 16.96
N SER A 103 -1.26 8.04 16.70
CA SER A 103 -2.47 7.60 17.41
C SER A 103 -2.38 6.13 17.77
N THR A 104 -3.24 5.70 18.70
CA THR A 104 -3.43 4.27 19.00
C THR A 104 -4.59 3.77 18.16
N ILE A 105 -4.29 2.86 17.23
CA ILE A 105 -5.27 2.25 16.34
C ILE A 105 -5.76 0.97 17.00
N GLN A 106 -7.07 0.87 17.23
CA GLN A 106 -7.69 -0.28 17.87
C GLN A 106 -8.33 -1.22 16.85
N ALA A 107 -8.26 -2.52 17.12
CA ALA A 107 -8.77 -3.50 16.19
C ALA A 107 -10.31 -3.51 16.11
N GLY A 108 -10.84 -3.39 14.89
CA GLY A 108 -12.27 -3.29 14.62
C GLY A 108 -12.83 -1.88 14.65
N VAL A 109 -11.97 -0.85 14.80
CA VAL A 109 -12.34 0.56 14.66
C VAL A 109 -11.80 1.08 13.33
N PHE A 110 -12.64 1.79 12.58
CA PHE A 110 -12.21 2.49 11.36
C PHE A 110 -11.63 3.85 11.74
N GLU A 111 -10.44 4.13 11.22
CA GLU A 111 -9.70 5.38 11.41
C GLU A 111 -9.63 6.11 10.08
N ASP A 112 -10.02 7.37 10.07
CA ASP A 112 -9.91 8.25 8.91
C ASP A 112 -8.65 9.11 9.04
N VAL A 113 -7.79 9.05 8.04
CA VAL A 113 -6.54 9.82 8.00
C VAL A 113 -6.48 10.63 6.71
N SER A 114 -6.10 11.89 6.84
CA SER A 114 -5.84 12.79 5.71
C SER A 114 -4.36 13.04 5.60
N ILE A 115 -3.82 12.85 4.39
CA ILE A 115 -2.40 12.98 4.07
C ILE A 115 -2.26 14.06 2.99
N SER A 116 -1.25 14.91 3.18
CA SER A 116 -0.89 15.99 2.27
C SER A 116 0.55 15.79 1.82
N LEU A 117 0.76 15.60 0.53
CA LEU A 117 2.09 15.51 -0.09
C LEU A 117 2.40 16.85 -0.74
N GLU A 118 3.44 17.53 -0.28
CA GLU A 118 3.85 18.83 -0.81
C GLU A 118 5.03 18.72 -1.78
N ASN A 119 5.09 19.60 -2.76
CA ASN A 119 6.22 19.73 -3.70
C ASN A 119 6.55 18.43 -4.46
N VAL A 120 5.52 17.68 -4.84
CA VAL A 120 5.66 16.41 -5.53
C VAL A 120 6.27 16.62 -6.92
N PRO A 121 7.23 15.77 -7.36
CA PRO A 121 7.85 15.89 -8.67
C PRO A 121 6.83 15.83 -9.80
N THR A 122 7.01 16.66 -10.84
CA THR A 122 6.10 16.65 -12.00
C THR A 122 6.15 15.33 -12.77
N GLU A 123 7.28 14.62 -12.68
CA GLU A 123 7.48 13.26 -13.21
C GLU A 123 6.42 12.26 -12.73
N LEU A 124 5.92 12.39 -11.49
CA LEU A 124 4.82 11.55 -11.00
C LEU A 124 3.57 11.73 -11.88
N LEU A 125 3.24 12.96 -12.28
CA LEU A 125 2.06 13.20 -13.10
C LEU A 125 2.35 12.97 -14.58
N GLU A 126 3.43 13.54 -15.10
CA GLU A 126 3.73 13.56 -16.54
C GLU A 126 4.07 12.18 -17.08
N ASP A 127 4.96 11.47 -16.40
CA ASP A 127 5.48 10.20 -16.89
C ASP A 127 4.73 9.02 -16.26
N THR A 128 4.56 9.04 -14.94
CA THR A 128 4.01 7.89 -14.20
C THR A 128 2.48 7.82 -14.35
N TYR A 129 1.76 8.86 -13.96
CA TYR A 129 0.31 8.88 -14.01
C TYR A 129 -0.19 9.01 -15.43
N PHE A 130 0.13 10.08 -16.14
CA PHE A 130 -0.33 10.31 -17.50
C PHE A 130 0.20 9.27 -18.49
N GLY A 131 1.48 8.86 -18.38
CA GLY A 131 2.05 7.86 -19.28
C GLY A 131 1.59 6.43 -19.02
N HIS A 132 1.50 6.01 -17.75
CA HIS A 132 1.33 4.60 -17.39
C HIS A 132 0.08 4.29 -16.55
N GLY A 133 -0.71 5.31 -16.17
CA GLY A 133 -1.90 5.15 -15.33
C GLY A 133 -1.56 4.76 -13.89
N GLU A 134 -0.32 4.98 -13.45
CA GLU A 134 0.16 4.65 -12.10
C GLU A 134 0.39 5.92 -11.31
N PHE A 135 0.05 5.94 -10.02
CA PHE A 135 0.20 7.16 -9.23
C PHE A 135 1.09 6.90 -8.02
N ILE A 136 0.49 6.58 -6.88
CA ILE A 136 1.21 6.46 -5.62
C ILE A 136 1.06 5.04 -5.10
N TYR A 137 2.14 4.54 -4.53
CA TYR A 137 2.19 3.31 -3.78
C TYR A 137 2.35 3.62 -2.30
N SER A 138 1.60 2.95 -1.43
CA SER A 138 1.78 3.05 0.01
C SER A 138 2.38 1.78 0.57
N GLU A 139 3.34 1.92 1.48
CA GLU A 139 3.96 0.82 2.23
C GLU A 139 3.77 1.03 3.74
N ILE A 140 3.34 0.01 4.48
CA ILE A 140 3.46 0.01 5.95
C ILE A 140 4.93 -0.26 6.31
N GLU A 141 5.65 0.77 6.79
CA GLU A 141 7.06 0.64 7.13
C GLU A 141 7.26 -0.01 8.50
N ASP A 142 6.59 0.51 9.52
CA ASP A 142 6.68 -0.01 10.89
C ASP A 142 5.49 0.47 11.72
N PHE A 143 5.28 -0.18 12.86
CA PHE A 143 4.35 0.24 13.91
C PHE A 143 4.74 -0.41 15.23
N PHE A 144 4.38 0.21 16.34
CA PHE A 144 4.61 -0.36 17.66
C PHE A 144 3.47 -1.30 18.06
N ILE A 145 3.81 -2.46 18.63
CA ILE A 145 2.86 -3.47 19.12
C ILE A 145 2.93 -3.46 20.66
N PRO A 146 2.01 -2.79 21.36
CA PRO A 146 2.09 -2.62 22.81
C PRO A 146 2.15 -3.95 23.57
N LYS A 147 1.38 -4.95 23.13
CA LYS A 147 1.34 -6.27 23.76
C LYS A 147 2.69 -6.99 23.74
N LEU A 148 3.53 -6.72 22.75
CA LEU A 148 4.87 -7.32 22.62
C LEU A 148 5.99 -6.39 23.11
N GLY A 149 5.69 -5.12 23.36
CA GLY A 149 6.66 -4.12 23.76
C GLY A 149 7.74 -3.84 22.71
N ARG A 150 7.45 -4.11 21.43
CA ARG A 150 8.41 -4.02 20.31
C ARG A 150 7.70 -3.59 19.03
N THR A 151 8.46 -3.15 18.03
CA THR A 151 7.91 -2.78 16.72
C THR A 151 7.76 -3.98 15.80
N TYR A 152 6.91 -3.84 14.79
CA TYR A 152 6.66 -4.86 13.77
C TYR A 152 7.95 -5.31 13.08
N ARG A 153 8.84 -4.39 12.72
CA ARG A 153 10.13 -4.75 12.08
C ARG A 153 11.00 -5.64 12.97
N VAL A 154 11.00 -5.41 14.28
CA VAL A 154 11.76 -6.26 15.22
C VAL A 154 11.16 -7.65 15.31
N VAL A 155 9.83 -7.76 15.30
CA VAL A 155 9.13 -9.06 15.30
C VAL A 155 9.43 -9.82 14.00
N LEU A 156 9.33 -9.14 12.86
CA LEU A 156 9.60 -9.73 11.55
C LEU A 156 11.06 -10.19 11.40
N ALA A 157 12.02 -9.41 11.90
CA ALA A 157 13.43 -9.79 11.88
C ALA A 157 13.71 -11.03 12.75
N ALA A 158 13.02 -11.17 13.88
CA ALA A 158 13.17 -12.33 14.76
C ALA A 158 12.59 -13.62 14.15
N GLU A 159 11.51 -13.53 13.40
CA GLU A 159 10.88 -14.67 12.71
C GLU A 159 11.71 -15.18 11.52
N ASN A 160 12.45 -14.30 10.86
CA ASN A 160 13.29 -14.62 9.70
C ASN A 160 14.74 -15.01 10.06
N ALA A 161 15.09 -15.04 11.36
CA ALA A 161 16.41 -15.49 11.78
C ALA A 161 16.56 -17.01 11.55
N PRO A 162 17.62 -17.47 10.86
CA PRO A 162 17.85 -18.91 10.70
C PRO A 162 18.12 -19.55 12.06
N THR A 163 17.26 -20.49 12.46
CA THR A 163 17.48 -21.40 13.59
C THR A 163 18.56 -22.41 13.28
#